data_AF-A0A7R9JG15-F1
#
_entry.id   AF-A0A7R9JG15-F1
#
_cell.length_a   1.000
_cell.length_b   1.000
_cell.length_c   1.000
_cell.angle_alpha   90.00
_cell.angle_beta   90.00
_cell.angle_gamma   90.00
#
_symmetry.space_group_name_H-M   'P 1'
#
loop_
_entity.id
_entity.type
_entity.pdbx_description
1 polymer ?
#
loop_
_entity_poly.entity_id
_entity_poly.type
_entity_poly.pdbx_seq_one_letter_code
_entity_poly.pdbx_strand_id
1 'polypeptide(L)'
;MVGNLRSTIPNWIMFSACSVAQYMKLVSRDPLRAEQFQVMERVHDKYPALVNRCVIAECRYDVVNRTLKEQALDYWNALHCVKHNVGCPVHGGWGAWDPWSLCSASCGEGARYRQRACNNPPPSLSELECTGQEFQTQPCTGTACAARKG
;
A
#
# COMPACT_ATOMS: atom_id res chain seq x y z
N MET A 1 46.95 9.63 -3.03
CA MET A 1 46.51 9.94 -1.67
C MET A 1 45.04 10.31 -1.72
N VAL A 2 44.14 9.38 -1.39
CA VAL A 2 42.71 9.67 -1.19
C VAL A 2 42.33 8.95 0.10
N GLY A 3 42.11 9.73 1.16
CA GLY A 3 41.90 9.23 2.52
C GLY A 3 40.53 8.58 2.67
N ASN A 4 40.54 7.30 3.06
CA ASN A 4 39.35 6.50 3.34
C ASN A 4 38.81 6.87 4.73
N LEU A 5 37.90 7.84 4.80
CA LEU A 5 37.16 8.21 6.03
C LEU A 5 36.04 7.21 6.29
N ARG A 6 36.38 5.99 6.73
CA ARG A 6 35.39 5.00 7.24
C ARG A 6 35.74 4.43 8.61
N SER A 7 36.47 5.18 9.42
CA SER A 7 36.82 4.81 10.79
C SER A 7 36.33 5.86 11.78
N THR A 8 35.10 5.71 12.28
CA THR A 8 34.64 6.05 13.65
C THR A 8 33.12 5.96 13.74
N ILE A 9 32.57 4.74 13.84
CA ILE A 9 31.27 4.52 14.47
C ILE A 9 31.53 3.59 15.67
N PRO A 10 31.28 4.02 16.92
CA PRO A 10 31.67 3.26 18.11
C PRO A 10 30.92 1.93 18.25
N ASN A 11 31.66 0.91 18.64
CA ASN A 11 31.33 -0.52 18.54
C ASN A 11 30.29 -1.05 19.57
N TRP A 12 29.40 -0.21 20.12
CA TRP A 12 28.53 -0.58 21.26
C TRP A 12 27.05 -0.18 21.13
N ILE A 13 26.59 0.25 19.94
CA ILE A 13 25.14 0.46 19.70
C ILE A 13 24.60 -0.77 18.95
N MET A 14 24.19 -1.73 19.78
CA MET A 14 23.27 -2.86 19.62
C MET A 14 22.88 -3.39 18.21
N PHE A 15 22.88 -4.72 18.12
CA PHE A 15 22.53 -5.63 17.02
C PHE A 15 23.66 -5.96 16.03
N SER A 16 24.45 -6.94 16.44
CA SER A 16 25.42 -7.66 15.62
C SER A 16 24.80 -8.25 14.34
N ALA A 17 25.35 -7.83 13.20
CA ALA A 17 25.40 -8.51 11.90
C ALA A 17 24.38 -8.16 10.79
N CYS A 18 23.74 -6.99 10.81
CA CYS A 18 23.03 -6.50 9.62
C CYS A 18 23.52 -5.11 9.21
N SER A 19 24.34 -5.04 8.16
CA SER A 19 24.65 -3.79 7.47
C SER A 19 23.37 -3.18 6.86
N VAL A 20 23.37 -1.87 6.63
CA VAL A 20 22.27 -1.18 5.92
C VAL A 20 21.95 -1.88 4.60
N ALA A 21 22.95 -2.36 3.86
CA ALA A 21 22.73 -3.10 2.62
C ALA A 21 22.01 -4.45 2.82
N GLN A 22 22.35 -5.19 3.88
CA GLN A 22 21.65 -6.44 4.24
C GLN A 22 20.21 -6.16 4.69
N TYR A 23 20.00 -5.08 5.44
CA TYR A 23 18.68 -4.63 5.85
C TYR A 23 17.80 -4.29 4.65
N MET A 24 18.32 -3.47 3.71
CA MET A 24 17.58 -3.11 2.50
C MET A 24 17.23 -4.32 1.63
N LYS A 25 18.11 -5.35 1.58
CA LYS A 25 17.82 -6.61 0.89
C LYS A 25 16.71 -7.44 1.55
N LEU A 26 16.51 -7.29 2.87
CA LEU A 26 15.42 -7.95 3.59
C LEU A 26 14.11 -7.19 3.38
N VAL A 27 14.15 -5.86 3.47
CA VAL A 27 13.03 -4.95 3.22
C VAL A 27 12.48 -5.12 1.79
N SER A 28 13.35 -5.26 0.79
CA SER A 28 12.95 -5.37 -0.62
C SER A 28 12.24 -6.69 -0.99
N ARG A 29 12.21 -7.68 -0.10
CA ARG A 29 11.44 -8.93 -0.31
C ARG A 29 9.95 -8.73 -0.10
N ASP A 30 9.58 -7.67 0.61
CA ASP A 30 8.22 -7.29 0.88
C ASP A 30 7.82 -6.20 -0.11
N PRO A 31 6.84 -6.45 -1.01
CA PRO A 31 6.48 -5.49 -2.06
C PRO A 31 6.06 -4.13 -1.51
N LEU A 32 5.34 -4.10 -0.37
CA LEU A 32 4.87 -2.86 0.26
C LEU A 32 6.05 -2.07 0.80
N ARG A 33 6.95 -2.74 1.52
CA ARG A 33 8.13 -2.06 2.06
C ARG A 33 9.13 -1.66 0.98
N ALA A 34 9.20 -2.39 -0.12
CA ALA A 34 10.00 -2.01 -1.29
C ALA A 34 9.47 -0.71 -1.93
N GLU A 35 8.15 -0.57 -2.07
CA GLU A 35 7.51 0.65 -2.57
C GLU A 35 7.77 1.85 -1.63
N GLN A 36 7.59 1.66 -0.32
CA GLN A 36 7.87 2.70 0.67
C GLN A 36 9.35 3.07 0.73
N PHE A 37 10.25 2.12 0.47
CA PHE A 37 11.68 2.40 0.38
C PHE A 37 12.00 3.37 -0.76
N GLN A 38 11.34 3.26 -1.92
CA GLN A 38 11.51 4.22 -3.03
C GLN A 38 11.05 5.63 -2.66
N VAL A 39 10.01 5.77 -1.82
CA VAL A 39 9.59 7.08 -1.28
C VAL A 39 10.71 7.70 -0.46
N MET A 40 11.35 6.91 0.40
CA MET A 40 12.47 7.36 1.22
C MET A 40 13.69 7.73 0.38
N GLU A 41 14.05 6.94 -0.63
CA GLU A 41 15.18 7.21 -1.53
C GLU A 41 15.03 8.59 -2.21
N ARG A 42 13.86 8.90 -2.77
CA ARG A 42 13.59 10.22 -3.39
C ARG A 42 13.82 11.38 -2.44
N VAL A 43 13.46 11.20 -1.17
CA VAL A 43 13.67 12.23 -0.14
C VAL A 43 15.14 12.31 0.26
N HIS A 44 15.81 11.17 0.42
CA HIS A 44 17.21 11.11 0.85
C HIS A 44 18.18 11.62 -0.21
N ASP A 45 17.87 11.45 -1.50
CA ASP A 45 18.63 12.03 -2.61
C ASP A 45 18.68 13.56 -2.51
N LYS A 46 17.58 14.19 -2.09
CA LYS A 46 17.48 15.64 -1.95
C LYS A 46 17.89 16.15 -0.57
N TYR A 47 17.71 15.34 0.47
CA TYR A 47 17.95 15.70 1.87
C TYR A 47 18.77 14.60 2.60
N PRO A 48 20.06 14.43 2.26
CA PRO A 48 20.89 13.34 2.82
C PRO A 48 21.06 13.43 4.34
N ALA A 49 20.90 14.63 4.93
CA ALA A 49 20.91 14.81 6.38
C ALA A 49 19.78 14.04 7.10
N LEU A 50 18.67 13.75 6.42
CA LEU A 50 17.57 12.95 6.98
C LEU A 50 17.93 11.48 7.15
N VAL A 51 18.87 10.93 6.38
CA VAL A 51 19.35 9.54 6.54
C VAL A 51 19.94 9.35 7.93
N ASN A 52 20.95 10.17 8.26
CA ASN A 52 21.63 10.07 9.55
C ASN A 52 20.70 10.38 10.73
N ARG A 53 19.73 11.27 10.53
CA ARG A 53 18.85 11.74 11.60
C ARG A 53 17.65 10.82 11.86
N CYS A 54 17.08 10.21 10.82
CA CYS A 54 15.83 9.45 10.90
C CYS A 54 15.98 7.95 10.65
N VAL A 55 16.91 7.53 9.78
CA VAL A 55 17.10 6.11 9.45
C VAL A 55 18.07 5.45 10.43
N ILE A 56 19.21 6.11 10.67
CA ILE A 56 20.26 5.59 11.56
C ILE A 56 19.92 5.84 13.03
N ALA A 57 19.31 6.99 13.34
CA ALA A 57 18.89 7.37 14.68
C ALA A 57 17.36 7.36 14.82
N GLU A 58 16.85 7.87 15.94
CA GLU A 58 15.42 8.14 16.15
C GLU A 58 15.14 9.63 15.91
N CYS A 59 14.39 9.96 14.86
CA CYS A 59 13.90 11.32 14.66
C CYS A 59 12.46 11.47 15.11
N ARG A 60 12.06 12.72 15.35
CA ARG A 60 10.68 13.10 15.65
C ARG A 60 10.01 13.71 14.42
N TYR A 61 8.69 13.59 14.35
CA TYR A 61 7.91 14.14 13.24
C TYR A 61 8.13 15.65 13.04
N ASP A 62 8.37 16.43 14.11
CA ASP A 62 8.61 17.87 13.99
C ASP A 62 9.87 18.22 13.17
N VAL A 63 10.90 17.37 13.21
CA VAL A 63 12.10 17.53 12.37
C VAL A 63 11.73 17.33 10.91
N VAL A 64 10.98 16.27 10.61
CA VAL A 64 10.52 15.94 9.26
C VAL A 64 9.60 17.03 8.71
N ASN A 65 8.63 17.49 9.50
CA ASN A 65 7.69 18.52 9.10
C ASN A 65 8.38 19.85 8.75
N ARG A 66 9.37 20.25 9.55
CA ARG A 66 10.16 21.47 9.28
C ARG A 66 10.99 21.36 8.00
N THR A 67 11.43 20.17 7.62
CA THR A 67 12.26 19.96 6.44
C THR A 67 11.44 19.75 5.16
N LEU A 68 10.38 18.94 5.23
CA LEU A 68 9.65 18.45 4.05
C LEU A 68 8.28 19.11 3.84
N LYS A 69 7.72 19.76 4.86
CA LYS A 69 6.40 20.41 4.82
C LYS A 69 5.31 19.46 4.31
N GLU A 70 4.81 19.68 3.09
CA GLU A 70 3.74 18.90 2.47
C GLU A 70 4.09 17.41 2.32
N GLN A 71 5.37 17.07 2.10
CA GLN A 71 5.82 15.68 1.95
C GLN A 71 6.13 14.98 3.29
N ALA A 72 5.93 15.66 4.42
CA ALA A 72 6.37 15.17 5.71
C ALA A 72 5.63 13.92 6.17
N LEU A 73 4.32 13.84 5.91
CA LEU A 73 3.51 12.70 6.34
C LEU A 73 3.83 11.44 5.53
N ASP A 74 3.97 11.58 4.21
CA ASP A 74 4.31 10.47 3.32
C ASP A 74 5.68 9.87 3.68
N TYR A 75 6.69 10.73 3.86
CA TYR A 75 8.00 10.30 4.31
C TYR A 75 7.96 9.64 5.69
N TRP A 76 7.18 10.20 6.62
CA TRP A 76 7.07 9.67 7.98
C TRP A 76 6.45 8.27 7.99
N ASN A 77 5.35 8.07 7.26
CA ASN A 77 4.70 6.77 7.13
C ASN A 77 5.62 5.76 6.42
N ALA A 78 6.28 6.17 5.34
CA ALA A 78 7.26 5.33 4.64
C ALA A 78 8.42 4.91 5.55
N LEU A 79 8.98 5.85 6.32
CA LEU A 79 10.04 5.60 7.30
C LEU A 79 9.59 4.56 8.35
N HIS A 80 8.40 4.74 8.93
CA HIS A 80 7.87 3.80 9.91
C HIS A 80 7.58 2.42 9.31
N CYS A 81 7.07 2.38 8.08
CA CYS A 81 6.81 1.13 7.38
C CYS A 81 8.11 0.36 7.13
N VAL A 82 9.11 1.04 6.58
CA VAL A 82 10.39 0.43 6.25
C VAL A 82 11.16 0.05 7.51
N LYS A 83 11.27 0.94 8.50
CA LYS A 83 12.13 0.78 9.70
C LYS A 83 11.51 -0.12 10.78
N HIS A 84 10.21 0.01 11.00
CA HIS A 84 9.51 -0.59 12.14
C HIS A 84 8.40 -1.56 11.74
N ASN A 85 8.09 -1.68 10.43
CA ASN A 85 6.98 -2.50 9.93
C ASN A 85 5.63 -2.06 10.52
N VAL A 86 5.44 -0.76 10.73
CA VAL A 86 4.19 -0.15 11.21
C VAL A 86 3.83 1.04 10.34
N GLY A 87 2.54 1.33 10.17
CA GLY A 87 2.09 2.45 9.33
C GLY A 87 2.36 2.29 7.84
N CYS A 88 2.60 1.05 7.37
CA CYS A 88 2.66 0.74 5.95
C CYS A 88 1.31 1.05 5.29
N PRO A 89 1.31 1.68 4.10
CA PRO A 89 0.09 1.81 3.34
C PRO A 89 -0.48 0.44 2.98
N VAL A 90 -1.79 0.31 3.09
CA VAL A 90 -2.53 -0.90 2.77
C VAL A 90 -3.24 -0.65 1.45
N HIS A 91 -2.84 -1.40 0.42
CA HIS A 91 -3.59 -1.45 -0.83
C HIS A 91 -4.92 -2.16 -0.62
N GLY A 92 -5.97 -1.57 -1.15
CA GLY A 92 -7.32 -2.12 -1.08
C GLY A 92 -7.40 -3.47 -1.78
N GLY A 93 -8.06 -4.42 -1.13
CA GLY A 93 -8.34 -5.73 -1.68
C GLY A 93 -9.84 -5.92 -1.90
N TRP A 94 -10.17 -6.54 -3.04
CA TRP A 94 -11.56 -6.87 -3.35
C TRP A 94 -12.09 -7.88 -2.34
N GLY A 95 -13.21 -7.52 -1.71
CA GLY A 95 -14.07 -8.46 -1.01
C GLY A 95 -14.68 -9.50 -1.95
N ALA A 96 -15.35 -10.47 -1.36
CA ALA A 96 -16.14 -11.42 -2.13
C ALA A 96 -17.21 -10.70 -2.94
N TRP A 97 -17.53 -11.25 -4.10
CA TRP A 97 -18.70 -10.83 -4.84
C TRP A 97 -19.97 -11.19 -4.07
N ASP A 98 -20.90 -10.25 -4.01
CA ASP A 98 -22.27 -10.52 -3.61
C ASP A 98 -22.88 -11.57 -4.56
N PRO A 99 -23.88 -12.34 -4.07
CA PRO A 99 -24.68 -13.18 -4.95
C PRO A 99 -25.27 -12.37 -6.10
N TRP A 100 -25.45 -13.02 -7.25
CA TRP A 100 -26.18 -12.40 -8.35
C TRP A 100 -27.61 -12.05 -7.92
N SER A 101 -28.06 -10.87 -8.32
CA SER A 101 -29.47 -10.48 -8.21
C SER A 101 -30.38 -11.45 -8.95
N LEU A 102 -31.67 -11.38 -8.66
CA LEU A 102 -32.67 -11.97 -9.53
C LEU A 102 -32.60 -11.36 -10.93
N CYS A 103 -33.09 -12.11 -11.92
CA CYS A 103 -33.21 -11.61 -13.28
C CYS A 103 -34.20 -10.44 -13.31
N SER A 104 -33.84 -9.35 -13.99
CA SER A 104 -34.72 -8.18 -14.13
C SER A 104 -36.02 -8.49 -14.87
N ALA A 105 -36.00 -9.50 -15.74
CA ALA A 105 -37.16 -9.99 -16.46
C ALA A 105 -37.78 -11.18 -15.73
N SER A 106 -39.10 -11.14 -15.55
CA SER A 106 -39.85 -12.31 -15.06
C SER A 106 -39.99 -13.38 -16.14
N CYS A 107 -40.03 -13.01 -17.42
CA CYS A 107 -40.06 -13.89 -18.59
C CYS A 107 -39.20 -13.29 -19.71
N GLY A 108 -38.50 -14.14 -20.47
CA GLY A 108 -37.71 -13.70 -21.62
C GLY A 108 -36.37 -13.09 -21.21
N GLU A 109 -35.76 -12.29 -22.08
CA GLU A 109 -34.43 -11.73 -21.85
C GLU A 109 -34.42 -10.64 -20.78
N GLY A 110 -33.46 -10.70 -19.88
CA GLY A 110 -33.21 -9.70 -18.85
C GLY A 110 -31.72 -9.62 -18.50
N ALA A 111 -31.43 -8.91 -17.42
CA ALA A 111 -30.09 -8.79 -16.86
C ALA A 111 -30.12 -9.04 -15.35
N ARG A 112 -29.00 -9.53 -14.83
CA ARG A 112 -28.74 -9.62 -13.39
C ARG A 112 -27.41 -8.97 -13.08
N TYR A 113 -27.30 -8.47 -11.86
CA TYR A 113 -26.14 -7.74 -11.41
C TYR A 113 -25.57 -8.33 -10.12
N ARG A 114 -24.32 -8.01 -9.84
CA ARG A 114 -23.68 -8.23 -8.54
C ARG A 114 -22.66 -7.12 -8.29
N GLN A 115 -22.30 -6.96 -7.03
CA GLN A 115 -21.31 -5.97 -6.60
C GLN A 115 -20.31 -6.63 -5.64
N ARG A 116 -19.19 -5.98 -5.39
CA ARG A 116 -18.21 -6.33 -4.36
C ARG A 116 -17.66 -5.05 -3.77
N ALA A 117 -17.27 -5.08 -2.51
CA ALA A 117 -16.65 -3.92 -1.86
C ALA A 117 -15.11 -4.00 -1.89
N CYS A 118 -14.43 -2.85 -1.93
CA CYS A 118 -12.99 -2.79 -1.69
C CYS A 118 -12.68 -2.72 -0.19
N ASN A 119 -12.87 -3.84 0.50
CA ASN A 119 -12.81 -3.89 1.97
C ASN A 119 -12.07 -5.10 2.53
N ASN A 120 -11.33 -5.84 1.69
CA ASN A 120 -10.64 -7.05 2.12
C ASN A 120 -9.19 -7.14 1.60
N PRO A 121 -8.24 -6.38 2.18
CA PRO A 121 -8.44 -5.39 3.25
C PRO A 121 -8.97 -4.04 2.73
N PRO A 122 -9.50 -3.16 3.59
CA PRO A 122 -9.82 -1.79 3.20
C PRO A 122 -8.53 -0.99 2.92
N PRO A 123 -8.55 -0.08 1.94
CA PRO A 123 -7.38 0.73 1.63
C PRO A 123 -7.10 1.73 2.77
N SER A 124 -5.83 2.00 3.03
CA SER A 124 -5.45 2.99 4.06
C SER A 124 -5.58 4.44 3.58
N LEU A 125 -5.57 4.66 2.26
CA LEU A 125 -5.68 5.96 1.61
C LEU A 125 -6.55 5.82 0.36
N SER A 126 -7.20 6.90 -0.06
CA SER A 126 -8.07 6.93 -1.24
C SER A 126 -7.36 6.54 -2.54
N GLU A 127 -6.07 6.86 -2.67
CA GLU A 127 -5.31 6.55 -3.90
C GLU A 127 -4.98 5.06 -4.03
N LEU A 128 -5.16 4.29 -2.95
CA LEU A 128 -4.86 2.86 -2.86
C LEU A 128 -6.10 1.99 -3.00
N GLU A 129 -7.20 2.58 -3.46
CA GLU A 129 -8.45 1.89 -3.77
C GLU A 129 -8.26 0.74 -4.77
N CYS A 130 -9.19 -0.21 -4.73
CA CYS A 130 -9.08 -1.41 -5.56
C CYS A 130 -9.16 -1.06 -7.05
N THR A 131 -8.22 -1.59 -7.83
CA THR A 131 -8.30 -1.49 -9.29
C THR A 131 -9.25 -2.56 -9.85
N GLY A 132 -10.19 -2.13 -10.71
CA GLY A 132 -11.11 -3.01 -11.44
C GLY A 132 -12.58 -2.64 -11.25
N GLN A 133 -13.48 -3.54 -11.66
CA GLN A 133 -14.92 -3.33 -11.58
C GLN A 133 -15.45 -3.67 -10.18
N GLU A 134 -16.15 -2.73 -9.56
CA GLU A 134 -16.94 -2.91 -8.34
C GLU A 134 -18.28 -3.61 -8.63
N PHE A 135 -18.85 -3.32 -9.80
CA PHE A 135 -20.16 -3.79 -10.23
C PHE A 135 -20.04 -4.61 -11.52
N GLN A 136 -20.80 -5.70 -11.60
CA GLN A 136 -20.85 -6.55 -12.78
C GLN A 136 -22.29 -6.82 -13.20
N THR A 137 -22.54 -6.78 -14.50
CA THR A 137 -23.82 -7.14 -15.12
C THR A 137 -23.63 -8.30 -16.07
N GLN A 138 -24.61 -9.20 -16.15
CA GLN A 138 -24.66 -10.22 -17.18
C GLN A 138 -26.10 -10.52 -17.62
N PRO A 139 -26.31 -11.00 -18.86
CA PRO A 139 -27.63 -11.40 -19.32
C PRO A 139 -28.19 -12.59 -18.53
N CYS A 140 -29.52 -12.67 -18.47
CA CYS A 140 -30.27 -13.78 -17.90
C CYS A 140 -31.60 -13.97 -18.64
N THR A 141 -32.27 -15.09 -18.37
CA THR A 141 -33.59 -15.38 -18.95
C THR A 141 -34.58 -15.62 -17.81
N GLY A 142 -35.66 -14.84 -17.78
CA GLY A 142 -36.81 -15.04 -16.90
C GLY A 142 -37.61 -16.25 -17.34
N THR A 143 -38.10 -17.04 -16.38
CA THR A 143 -38.76 -18.33 -16.62
C THR A 143 -40.27 -18.31 -16.41
N ALA A 144 -40.83 -17.23 -15.86
CA ALA A 144 -42.25 -17.09 -15.53
C ALA A 144 -43.09 -16.60 -16.73
N CYS A 145 -42.98 -17.29 -17.86
CA CYS A 145 -43.75 -16.97 -19.06
C CYS A 145 -45.19 -17.50 -18.94
N ALA A 146 -46.18 -16.62 -19.06
CA ALA A 146 -47.57 -17.05 -19.16
C ALA A 146 -47.79 -17.80 -20.48
N ALA A 147 -48.09 -19.09 -20.41
CA ALA A 147 -48.60 -19.81 -21.56
C ALA A 147 -49.93 -19.16 -21.97
N ARG A 148 -49.96 -18.49 -23.14
CA ARG A 148 -51.23 -18.04 -23.72
C ARG A 148 -52.10 -19.28 -23.89
N LYS A 149 -53.19 -19.39 -23.13
CA LYS A 149 -54.27 -20.33 -23.43
C LYS A 149 -54.90 -19.82 -24.73
N GLY A 150 -54.69 -20.59 -25.80
CA GLY A 150 -55.30 -20.37 -27.11
C GLY A 150 -56.80 -20.56 -27.07
#